data_AF-A0A9W9ML39-F1
#
_entry.id   AF-A0A9W9ML39-F1
#
_cell.length_a   1.000
_cell.length_b   1.000
_cell.length_c   1.000
_cell.angle_alpha   90.00
_cell.angle_beta   90.00
_cell.angle_gamma   90.00
#
_symmetry.space_group_name_H-M   'P 1'
#
loop_
_entity.id
_entity.type
_entity.pdbx_description
1 polymer ?
#
loop_
_entity_poly.entity_id
_entity_poly.type
_entity_poly.pdbx_seq_one_letter_code
_entity_poly.pdbx_strand_id
1 'polypeptide(L)'
;MARRLVRASVQLGLFATFILLVIVILDNRFSVLPSSIHGHLPSHYSGYVITDVTVTTCSSLNPFSSCKLDPETWYRVDKDLYLRSGWTSSAYVQFRRKKEEELGSDDKVVIDLKISRLTPPSEFVGKTEIEAWEPRPGGIWLKRSSSRHASDSENAVTYIDVLYGADAVDPRPNWEVKDTPILLDSRTEELETRLSIRRGHPPAKPKKPVPRINENGKFKVMQLADLHMSTGLGHCRDPVPAEAVAGQKCEADPRTLEFVERLLDEEKPDMVVFSGDQVNGETAPDAQSALYKSVKLLVDRKIPYAAIFGNHDDEGDLNREQLMTIYEDLPYSLAAAGPEDIDGVGNYVVEVLDWGKSTHSALTLYFLDTHSYSPDERQFRGYDWIKPSQTRWFKNTAQSLRRKHQEYNHIHMNVAFIHIPLPEYRAQGKYFKGAWMEPPTAPGFNSRFKDALEEEGVLFVSCGHDHVNDYCMLDQDENAKPSLWMCYGGGVGLGGYGGYDDFVRRVRFFDFDRGPGRVSTYKRLEWGKTEAKIDEMMIVDGGAVRGPDEAS
;
A
#
# COMPACT_ATOMS: atom_id res chain seq x y z
N MET A 1 46.53 30.83 28.16
CA MET A 1 45.89 29.91 27.19
C MET A 1 44.44 29.55 27.55
N ALA A 2 44.09 29.31 28.82
CA ALA A 2 42.74 28.87 29.22
C ALA A 2 41.57 29.78 28.79
N ARG A 3 41.68 31.12 28.92
CA ARG A 3 40.58 32.04 28.56
C ARG A 3 40.22 32.06 27.06
N ARG A 4 41.19 31.80 26.18
CA ARG A 4 40.97 31.78 24.72
C ARG A 4 40.29 30.48 24.29
N LEU A 5 40.63 29.36 24.94
CA LEU A 5 39.98 28.07 24.76
C LEU A 5 38.53 28.11 25.22
N VAL A 6 38.26 28.65 26.42
CA VAL A 6 36.88 28.77 26.94
C VAL A 6 36.01 29.62 26.01
N ARG A 7 36.53 30.73 25.48
CA ARG A 7 35.78 31.59 24.55
C ARG A 7 35.48 30.89 23.23
N ALA A 8 36.44 30.15 22.68
CA ALA A 8 36.25 29.37 21.45
C ALA A 8 35.23 28.24 21.66
N SER A 9 35.27 27.55 22.81
CA SER A 9 34.30 26.51 23.15
C SER A 9 32.88 27.06 23.31
N VAL A 10 32.73 28.23 23.96
CA VAL A 10 31.43 28.89 24.09
C VAL A 10 30.88 29.35 22.74
N GLN A 11 31.73 29.90 21.87
CA GLN A 11 31.34 30.32 20.52
C GLN A 11 30.95 29.13 19.64
N LEU A 12 31.68 28.02 19.71
CA LEU A 12 31.36 26.79 19.00
C LEU A 12 30.03 26.18 19.50
N GLY A 13 29.81 26.19 20.82
CA GLY A 13 28.55 25.74 21.42
C GLY A 13 27.36 26.58 20.97
N LEU A 14 27.48 27.91 20.98
CA LEU A 14 26.41 28.80 20.50
C LEU A 14 26.12 28.61 19.00
N PHE A 15 27.16 28.42 18.19
CA PHE A 15 27.01 28.19 16.75
C PHE A 15 26.36 26.84 16.46
N ALA A 16 26.76 25.77 17.16
CA ALA A 16 26.15 24.45 17.03
C ALA A 16 24.67 24.48 17.44
N THR A 17 24.32 25.15 18.56
CA THR A 17 22.93 25.30 19.01
C THR A 17 22.09 26.09 18.02
N PHE A 18 22.65 27.14 17.41
CA PHE A 18 21.96 27.92 16.38
C PHE A 18 21.68 27.09 15.13
N ILE A 19 22.66 26.31 14.65
CA ILE A 19 22.47 25.38 13.53
C ILE A 19 21.40 24.34 13.86
N LEU A 20 21.45 23.76 15.07
CA LEU A 20 20.46 22.77 15.51
C LEU A 20 19.04 23.37 15.52
N LEU A 21 18.87 24.60 16.03
CA LEU A 21 17.58 25.30 16.02
C LEU A 21 17.08 25.57 14.60
N VAL A 22 17.95 25.97 13.69
CA VAL A 22 17.58 26.19 12.28
C VAL A 22 17.15 24.88 11.63
N ILE A 23 17.88 23.79 11.86
CA ILE A 23 17.53 22.46 11.38
C ILE A 23 16.17 22.04 11.93
N VAL A 24 15.93 22.16 13.24
CA VAL A 24 14.64 21.81 13.86
C VAL A 24 13.49 22.66 13.32
N ILE A 25 13.69 23.96 13.10
CA ILE A 25 12.65 24.85 12.56
C ILE A 25 12.34 24.51 11.10
N LEU A 26 13.37 24.25 10.29
CA LEU A 26 13.21 23.85 8.90
C LEU A 26 12.55 22.48 8.80
N ASP A 27 12.95 21.54 9.65
CA ASP A 27 12.41 20.19 9.67
C ASP A 27 10.94 20.18 10.13
N ASN A 28 10.59 20.97 11.13
CA ASN A 28 9.19 21.14 11.56
C ASN A 28 8.29 21.82 10.49
N ARG A 29 8.87 22.43 9.44
CA ARG A 29 8.10 23.08 8.37
C ARG A 29 8.18 22.37 7.02
N PHE A 30 9.27 21.65 6.76
CA PHE A 30 9.63 21.16 5.44
C PHE A 30 10.20 19.73 5.47
N SER A 31 10.24 19.07 6.63
CA SER A 31 10.70 17.69 6.81
C SER A 31 12.07 17.41 6.14
N VAL A 32 13.06 18.26 6.46
CA VAL A 32 14.40 18.21 5.86
C VAL A 32 15.35 17.20 6.51
N LEU A 33 15.00 16.62 7.66
CA LEU A 33 15.76 15.53 8.28
C LEU A 33 15.36 14.16 7.68
N PRO A 34 16.30 13.20 7.60
CA PRO A 34 16.03 11.85 7.13
C PRO A 34 14.91 11.16 7.91
N SER A 35 14.13 10.33 7.20
CA SER A 35 13.03 9.53 7.74
C SER A 35 13.45 8.66 8.94
N SER A 36 14.71 8.21 9.00
CA SER A 36 15.30 7.51 10.15
C SER A 36 15.28 8.31 11.47
N ILE A 37 15.27 9.64 11.43
CA ILE A 37 15.16 10.49 12.62
C ILE A 37 13.69 10.68 13.04
N HIS A 38 12.78 10.74 12.07
CA HIS A 38 11.33 10.81 12.29
C HIS A 38 10.72 9.46 12.72
N GLY A 39 11.32 8.35 12.27
CA GLY A 39 10.89 6.97 12.54
C GLY A 39 11.36 6.39 13.88
N HIS A 40 12.12 7.14 14.69
CA HIS A 40 12.68 6.69 15.97
C HIS A 40 12.16 7.44 17.19
N LEU A 41 10.86 7.77 17.21
CA LEU A 41 10.15 7.79 18.48
C LEU A 41 9.62 6.37 18.77
N PRO A 42 10.17 5.65 19.76
CA PRO A 42 9.56 4.41 20.20
C PRO A 42 8.17 4.74 20.73
N SER A 43 7.13 4.38 19.98
CA SER A 43 5.71 4.54 20.36
C SER A 43 5.28 3.53 21.43
N HIS A 44 6.11 3.31 22.45
CA HIS A 44 5.76 2.57 23.65
C HIS A 44 5.29 3.51 24.75
N TYR A 45 4.12 4.13 24.53
CA TYR A 45 3.22 4.60 25.59
C TYR A 45 1.78 4.42 25.11
N SER A 46 1.26 3.20 25.23
CA SER A 46 -0.17 2.92 25.09
C SER A 46 -0.88 3.38 26.36
N GLY A 47 -1.53 4.53 26.30
CA GLY A 47 -2.23 5.10 27.46
C GLY A 47 -2.83 6.46 27.15
N TYR A 48 -3.35 6.68 25.94
CA TYR A 48 -4.03 7.92 25.55
C TYR A 48 -5.48 7.61 25.18
N VAL A 49 -6.39 8.43 25.70
CA VAL A 49 -7.82 8.35 25.41
C VAL A 49 -8.34 9.68 24.89
N ILE A 50 -9.36 9.64 24.05
CA ILE A 50 -10.02 10.83 23.54
C ILE A 50 -11.05 11.32 24.56
N THR A 51 -11.02 12.61 24.85
CA THR A 51 -11.93 13.25 25.82
C THR A 51 -12.93 14.20 25.15
N ASP A 52 -12.64 14.65 23.93
CA ASP A 52 -13.55 15.46 23.13
C ASP A 52 -13.22 15.37 21.64
N VAL A 53 -14.23 15.63 20.81
CA VAL A 53 -14.14 15.66 19.35
C VAL A 53 -15.00 16.81 18.85
N THR A 54 -14.54 17.52 17.85
CA THR A 54 -15.32 18.57 17.19
C THR A 54 -14.87 18.73 15.75
N VAL A 55 -15.63 19.52 15.00
CA VAL A 55 -15.24 19.96 13.67
C VAL A 55 -15.15 21.48 13.66
N THR A 56 -14.07 21.99 13.09
CA THR A 56 -13.92 23.42 12.81
C THR A 56 -14.01 23.67 11.32
N THR A 57 -14.82 24.66 10.95
CA THR A 57 -14.87 25.19 9.58
C THR A 57 -14.14 26.52 9.54
N CYS A 58 -13.44 26.79 8.45
CA CYS A 58 -12.87 28.10 8.22
C CYS A 58 -12.97 28.54 6.77
N SER A 59 -12.86 29.84 6.56
CA SER A 59 -12.92 30.43 5.23
C SER A 59 -11.82 31.45 4.99
N SER A 60 -11.18 31.38 3.82
CA SER A 60 -10.18 32.35 3.37
C SER A 60 -10.77 33.75 3.10
N LEU A 61 -12.09 33.86 2.95
CA LEU A 61 -12.80 35.14 2.77
C LEU A 61 -13.04 35.89 4.09
N ASN A 62 -12.95 35.21 5.23
CA ASN A 62 -13.13 35.81 6.55
C ASN A 62 -11.80 35.79 7.32
N PRO A 63 -11.11 36.94 7.47
CA PRO A 63 -9.80 37.00 8.12
C PRO A 63 -9.83 36.65 9.62
N PHE A 64 -11.02 36.58 10.24
CA PHE A 64 -11.20 36.16 11.64
C PHE A 64 -11.54 34.66 11.77
N SER A 65 -11.64 33.95 10.66
CA SER A 65 -11.95 32.53 10.63
C SER A 65 -10.69 31.69 10.83
N SER A 66 -10.76 30.68 11.70
CA SER A 66 -9.62 29.80 12.01
C SER A 66 -10.06 28.35 12.08
N CYS A 67 -9.37 27.47 11.36
CA CYS A 67 -9.48 26.00 11.50
C CYS A 67 -8.49 25.46 12.55
N LYS A 68 -7.97 26.31 13.44
CA LYS A 68 -7.05 25.91 14.51
C LYS A 68 -7.69 26.22 15.85
N LEU A 69 -7.84 25.18 16.66
CA LEU A 69 -8.06 25.32 18.09
C LEU A 69 -6.70 25.42 18.79
N ASP A 70 -6.74 25.57 20.11
CA ASP A 70 -5.55 25.60 20.95
C ASP A 70 -4.67 24.34 20.71
N PRO A 71 -3.46 24.49 20.13
CA PRO A 71 -2.62 23.36 19.74
C PRO A 71 -2.02 22.62 20.93
N GLU A 72 -2.06 23.20 22.15
CA GLU A 72 -1.61 22.50 23.37
C GLU A 72 -2.60 21.42 23.81
N THR A 73 -3.89 21.57 23.46
CA THR A 73 -4.95 20.67 23.91
C THR A 73 -5.69 19.95 22.79
N TRP A 74 -5.71 20.50 21.59
CA TRP A 74 -6.42 19.96 20.43
C TRP A 74 -5.46 19.48 19.33
N TYR A 75 -5.75 18.28 18.84
CA TYR A 75 -5.08 17.66 17.72
C TYR A 75 -5.99 17.72 16.50
N ARG A 76 -5.44 18.08 15.35
CA ARG A 76 -6.16 18.13 14.07
C ARG A 76 -5.83 16.89 13.24
N VAL A 77 -6.86 16.24 12.70
CA VAL A 77 -6.67 15.28 11.60
C VAL A 77 -6.36 16.09 10.35
N ASP A 78 -5.19 15.88 9.74
CA ASP A 78 -4.71 16.71 8.62
C ASP A 78 -5.33 16.32 7.27
N LYS A 79 -6.66 16.21 7.27
CA LYS A 79 -7.49 15.85 6.13
C LYS A 79 -8.63 16.85 6.03
N ASP A 80 -8.66 17.62 4.94
CA ASP A 80 -9.72 18.59 4.69
C ASP A 80 -11.01 17.84 4.34
N LEU A 81 -12.07 18.00 5.14
CA LEU A 81 -13.31 17.25 4.99
C LEU A 81 -14.03 17.51 3.65
N TYR A 82 -13.67 18.59 2.95
CA TYR A 82 -14.13 18.87 1.58
C TYR A 82 -13.18 18.33 0.51
N LEU A 83 -12.19 17.52 0.87
CA LEU A 83 -11.22 16.91 -0.04
C LEU A 83 -10.54 17.94 -0.96
N ARG A 84 -10.25 19.13 -0.40
CA ARG A 84 -9.66 20.30 -1.10
C ARG A 84 -10.50 20.81 -2.29
N SER A 85 -11.76 20.39 -2.43
CA SER A 85 -12.69 20.87 -3.47
C SER A 85 -13.27 22.26 -3.19
N GLY A 86 -13.20 22.72 -1.93
CA GLY A 86 -13.69 24.03 -1.52
C GLY A 86 -12.74 25.17 -1.92
N TRP A 87 -13.23 26.13 -2.73
CA TRP A 87 -12.40 27.25 -3.20
C TRP A 87 -12.01 28.24 -2.08
N THR A 88 -12.89 28.38 -1.09
CA THR A 88 -12.75 29.39 -0.03
C THR A 88 -13.06 28.85 1.36
N SER A 89 -13.40 27.57 1.47
CA SER A 89 -13.77 26.94 2.73
C SER A 89 -13.05 25.62 2.91
N SER A 90 -12.62 25.38 4.15
CA SER A 90 -12.03 24.12 4.59
C SER A 90 -12.68 23.71 5.90
N ALA A 91 -12.67 22.42 6.17
CA ALA A 91 -13.16 21.89 7.43
C ALA A 91 -12.24 20.76 7.91
N TYR A 92 -12.05 20.66 9.22
CA TYR A 92 -11.17 19.65 9.80
C TYR A 92 -11.75 19.09 11.09
N VAL A 93 -11.60 17.78 11.26
CA VAL A 93 -11.84 17.11 12.53
C VAL A 93 -10.72 17.45 13.50
N GLN A 94 -11.09 17.83 14.72
CA GLN A 94 -10.16 18.05 15.82
C GLN A 94 -10.61 17.25 17.04
N PHE A 95 -9.67 16.71 17.80
CA PHE A 95 -9.95 15.95 19.00
C PHE A 95 -8.96 16.27 20.12
N ARG A 96 -9.43 16.14 21.36
CA ARG A 96 -8.59 16.21 22.56
C ARG A 96 -8.23 14.80 22.96
N ARG A 97 -6.95 14.57 23.24
CA ARG A 97 -6.49 13.35 23.90
C ARG A 97 -5.73 13.69 25.17
N LYS A 98 -5.87 12.85 26.18
CA LYS A 98 -5.12 12.92 27.44
C LYS A 98 -4.51 11.56 27.72
N LYS A 99 -3.40 11.55 28.46
CA LYS A 99 -2.93 10.29 29.00
C LYS A 99 -3.89 9.79 30.08
N GLU A 100 -4.04 8.48 30.17
CA GLU A 100 -4.89 7.83 31.18
C GLU A 100 -4.45 8.20 32.60
N GLU A 101 -3.15 8.27 32.85
CA GLU A 101 -2.55 8.68 34.14
C GLU A 101 -2.78 10.16 34.50
N GLU A 102 -3.13 10.99 33.51
CA GLU A 102 -3.38 12.44 33.65
C GLU A 102 -4.88 12.78 33.76
N LEU A 103 -5.77 11.77 33.72
CA LEU A 103 -7.21 11.98 33.84
C LEU A 103 -7.58 12.45 35.25
N GLY A 104 -8.18 13.63 35.34
CA GLY A 104 -8.76 14.18 36.55
C GLY A 104 -10.15 13.61 36.86
N SER A 105 -10.69 13.93 38.03
CA SER A 105 -12.04 13.49 38.45
C SER A 105 -13.19 14.01 37.59
N ASP A 106 -12.96 15.14 36.91
CA ASP A 106 -13.96 15.82 36.08
C ASP A 106 -13.80 15.52 34.58
N ASP A 107 -12.73 14.80 34.21
CA ASP A 107 -12.51 14.40 32.83
C ASP A 107 -13.52 13.31 32.43
N LYS A 108 -14.00 13.39 31.19
CA LYS A 108 -14.82 12.35 30.59
C LYS A 108 -14.11 11.76 29.38
N VAL A 109 -14.17 10.44 29.27
CA VAL A 109 -13.62 9.68 28.14
C VAL A 109 -14.72 9.45 27.11
N VAL A 110 -14.43 9.67 25.83
CA VAL A 110 -15.32 9.32 24.73
C VAL A 110 -15.35 7.79 24.60
N ILE A 111 -16.50 7.19 24.88
CA ILE A 111 -16.71 5.73 24.79
C ILE A 111 -17.55 5.34 23.56
N ASP A 112 -18.24 6.30 22.95
CA ASP A 112 -18.93 6.08 21.69
C ASP A 112 -19.04 7.38 20.88
N LEU A 113 -19.09 7.22 19.56
CA LEU A 113 -19.23 8.29 18.59
C LEU A 113 -20.19 7.83 17.49
N LYS A 114 -21.23 8.62 17.25
CA LYS A 114 -22.19 8.40 16.16
C LYS A 114 -22.37 9.65 15.34
N ILE A 115 -22.70 9.48 14.07
CA ILE A 115 -23.08 10.59 13.18
C ILE A 115 -24.58 10.45 12.87
N SER A 116 -25.37 11.47 13.17
CA SER A 116 -26.82 11.45 13.01
C SER A 116 -27.42 12.86 13.01
N ARG A 117 -28.48 13.08 12.20
CA ARG A 117 -29.31 14.30 12.26
C ARG A 117 -30.17 14.38 13.53
N LEU A 118 -30.49 13.23 14.12
CA LEU A 118 -31.32 13.11 15.31
C LEU A 118 -30.48 12.62 16.49
N THR A 119 -30.90 12.94 17.72
CA THR A 119 -30.27 12.40 18.92
C THR A 119 -30.30 10.87 18.90
N PRO A 120 -29.14 10.19 19.03
CA PRO A 120 -29.11 8.74 19.04
C PRO A 120 -29.86 8.16 20.25
N PRO A 121 -30.33 6.90 20.18
CA PRO A 121 -30.98 6.25 21.31
C PRO A 121 -30.03 6.16 22.52
N SER A 122 -30.54 6.53 23.69
CA SER A 122 -29.83 6.41 24.97
C SER A 122 -30.22 5.14 25.72
N GLU A 123 -29.29 4.61 26.49
CA GLU A 123 -29.55 3.51 27.41
C GLU A 123 -29.93 4.05 28.79
N PHE A 124 -30.85 3.38 29.47
CA PHE A 124 -31.39 3.81 30.76
C PHE A 124 -31.22 2.70 31.81
N VAL A 125 -30.77 3.06 33.01
CA VAL A 125 -31.00 2.23 34.21
C VAL A 125 -32.12 2.89 35.03
N GLY A 126 -33.29 2.26 35.06
CA GLY A 126 -34.47 2.85 35.71
C GLY A 126 -34.97 4.09 34.97
N LYS A 127 -34.96 5.26 35.62
CA LYS A 127 -35.33 6.57 35.03
C LYS A 127 -34.13 7.46 34.69
N THR A 128 -32.91 6.99 34.95
CA THR A 128 -31.69 7.77 34.75
C THR A 128 -31.03 7.35 33.44
N GLU A 129 -30.81 8.34 32.58
CA GLU A 129 -30.05 8.16 31.34
C GLU A 129 -28.59 7.86 31.66
N ILE A 130 -28.07 6.75 31.15
CA ILE A 130 -26.66 6.40 31.28
C ILE A 130 -25.91 7.21 30.21
N GLU A 131 -25.19 8.23 30.65
CA GLU A 131 -24.24 9.00 29.83
C GLU A 131 -24.90 9.57 28.56
N ALA A 132 -25.58 10.71 28.72
CA ALA A 132 -26.31 11.37 27.65
C ALA A 132 -25.44 11.70 26.43
N TRP A 133 -26.04 11.62 25.24
CA TRP A 133 -25.41 12.00 23.99
C TRP A 133 -25.21 13.50 23.89
N GLU A 134 -23.99 13.93 23.61
CA GLU A 134 -23.64 15.34 23.47
C GLU A 134 -23.41 15.71 21.99
N PRO A 135 -24.10 16.74 21.45
CA PRO A 135 -23.96 17.12 20.05
C PRO A 135 -22.68 17.91 19.79
N ARG A 136 -22.18 17.80 18.56
CA ARG A 136 -21.06 18.55 17.96
C ARG A 136 -21.40 18.90 16.50
N PRO A 137 -20.69 19.86 15.87
CA PRO A 137 -20.88 20.16 14.45
C PRO A 137 -20.72 18.93 13.55
N GLY A 138 -21.38 18.93 12.40
CA GLY A 138 -21.31 17.82 11.44
C GLY A 138 -22.16 16.60 11.79
N GLY A 139 -23.17 16.78 12.65
CA GLY A 139 -24.04 15.68 13.12
C GLY A 139 -23.34 14.69 14.05
N ILE A 140 -22.15 15.04 14.58
CA ILE A 140 -21.39 14.19 15.48
C ILE A 140 -22.06 14.21 16.87
N TRP A 141 -22.29 13.04 17.44
CA TRP A 141 -22.77 12.83 18.80
C TRP A 141 -21.73 12.03 19.58
N LEU A 142 -21.34 12.53 20.75
CA LEU A 142 -20.38 11.88 21.63
C LEU A 142 -21.09 11.30 22.85
N LYS A 143 -20.81 10.04 23.16
CA LYS A 143 -21.13 9.44 24.46
C LYS A 143 -19.87 9.48 25.31
N ARG A 144 -19.92 10.19 26.43
CA ARG A 144 -18.76 10.39 27.29
C ARG A 144 -19.00 9.90 28.71
N SER A 145 -18.07 9.09 29.20
CA SER A 145 -18.13 8.48 30.52
C SER A 145 -17.21 9.17 31.51
N SER A 146 -17.71 9.45 32.71
CA SER A 146 -16.90 9.85 33.88
C SER A 146 -16.52 8.65 34.75
N SER A 147 -16.77 7.41 34.29
CA SER A 147 -16.41 6.21 35.04
C SER A 147 -14.88 6.09 35.12
N ARG A 148 -14.38 5.70 36.30
CA ARG A 148 -12.94 5.52 36.53
C ARG A 148 -12.30 4.44 35.65
N HIS A 149 -13.09 3.51 35.14
CA HIS A 149 -12.64 2.42 34.25
C HIS A 149 -13.03 2.66 32.79
N ALA A 150 -13.52 3.85 32.44
CA ALA A 150 -13.90 4.16 31.07
C ALA A 150 -12.70 4.15 30.13
N SER A 151 -11.53 4.61 30.59
CA SER A 151 -10.27 4.58 29.85
C SER A 151 -9.82 3.17 29.51
N ASP A 152 -9.99 2.25 30.46
CA ASP A 152 -9.49 0.88 30.37
C ASP A 152 -10.41 -0.03 29.53
N SER A 153 -11.54 0.51 29.07
CA SER A 153 -12.55 -0.22 28.33
C SER A 153 -12.14 -0.41 26.86
N GLU A 154 -12.44 -1.59 26.30
CA GLU A 154 -12.38 -1.83 24.85
C GLU A 154 -13.31 -0.92 24.04
N ASN A 155 -14.24 -0.22 24.68
CA ASN A 155 -15.09 0.77 24.03
C ASN A 155 -14.46 2.17 23.94
N ALA A 156 -13.44 2.47 24.74
CA ALA A 156 -12.81 3.79 24.78
C ALA A 156 -12.28 4.17 23.40
N VAL A 157 -12.61 5.36 22.92
CA VAL A 157 -12.06 5.87 21.66
C VAL A 157 -10.66 6.41 21.92
N THR A 158 -9.66 5.88 21.22
CA THR A 158 -8.25 6.21 21.44
C THR A 158 -7.60 6.91 20.25
N TYR A 159 -8.24 6.93 19.08
CA TYR A 159 -7.80 7.72 17.93
C TYR A 159 -8.95 8.00 16.95
N ILE A 160 -8.80 9.04 16.15
CA ILE A 160 -9.74 9.42 15.07
C ILE A 160 -8.94 9.75 13.82
N ASP A 161 -9.45 9.32 12.68
CA ASP A 161 -8.96 9.59 11.34
C ASP A 161 -10.15 9.86 10.41
N VAL A 162 -9.88 10.30 9.19
CA VAL A 162 -10.88 10.59 8.16
C VAL A 162 -10.57 9.77 6.92
N LEU A 163 -11.60 9.15 6.36
CA LEU A 163 -11.57 8.44 5.08
C LEU A 163 -12.73 8.94 4.20
N TYR A 164 -12.65 8.68 2.90
CA TYR A 164 -13.60 9.22 1.92
C TYR A 164 -14.13 8.12 1.00
N GLY A 165 -15.38 8.30 0.55
CA GLY A 165 -16.06 7.36 -0.33
C GLY A 165 -17.04 6.45 0.40
N ALA A 166 -18.10 6.03 -0.30
CA ALA A 166 -19.10 5.09 0.22
C ALA A 166 -18.51 3.69 0.51
N ASP A 167 -17.43 3.35 -0.17
CA ASP A 167 -16.65 2.11 -0.07
C ASP A 167 -15.42 2.24 0.85
N ALA A 168 -15.33 3.31 1.65
CA ALA A 168 -14.25 3.50 2.60
C ALA A 168 -14.17 2.36 3.62
N VAL A 169 -12.98 1.78 3.77
CA VAL A 169 -12.70 0.72 4.75
C VAL A 169 -11.41 1.03 5.51
N ASP A 170 -11.25 0.42 6.68
CA ASP A 170 -10.04 0.56 7.49
C ASP A 170 -9.44 -0.83 7.78
N PRO A 171 -8.26 -1.17 7.22
CA PRO A 171 -7.58 -2.44 7.46
C PRO A 171 -6.80 -2.48 8.78
N ARG A 172 -6.68 -1.35 9.49
CA ARG A 172 -5.92 -1.30 10.75
C ARG A 172 -6.71 -2.01 11.87
N PRO A 173 -6.06 -2.77 12.77
CA PRO A 173 -6.80 -3.48 13.82
C PRO A 173 -7.42 -2.52 14.83
N ASN A 174 -8.63 -2.86 15.31
CA ASN A 174 -9.46 -2.06 16.22
C ASN A 174 -9.94 -0.71 15.65
N TRP A 175 -9.85 -0.51 14.33
CA TRP A 175 -10.45 0.64 13.67
C TRP A 175 -11.81 0.31 13.08
N GLU A 176 -12.70 1.30 13.08
CA GLU A 176 -14.07 1.21 12.63
C GLU A 176 -14.41 2.47 11.82
N VAL A 177 -14.75 2.31 10.54
CA VAL A 177 -15.31 3.37 9.71
C VAL A 177 -16.78 3.55 10.06
N LYS A 178 -17.23 4.80 10.26
CA LYS A 178 -18.62 5.10 10.56
C LYS A 178 -19.48 5.10 9.28
N ASP A 179 -20.63 4.45 9.37
CA ASP A 179 -21.54 4.21 8.25
C ASP A 179 -22.18 5.49 7.67
N THR A 180 -22.36 6.52 8.49
CA THR A 180 -22.97 7.79 8.06
C THR A 180 -21.85 8.81 7.83
N PRO A 181 -21.81 9.50 6.68
CA PRO A 181 -20.83 10.55 6.44
C PRO A 181 -21.08 11.75 7.35
N ILE A 182 -20.05 12.57 7.56
CA ILE A 182 -20.15 13.81 8.32
C ILE A 182 -21.20 14.72 7.67
N LEU A 183 -22.11 15.27 8.48
CA LEU A 183 -23.27 16.04 8.03
C LEU A 183 -23.02 17.54 8.22
N LEU A 184 -21.97 18.08 7.58
CA LEU A 184 -21.68 19.52 7.63
C LEU A 184 -22.46 20.31 6.58
N ASP A 185 -22.40 19.84 5.34
CA ASP A 185 -23.15 20.37 4.20
C ASP A 185 -23.29 19.28 3.12
N SER A 186 -23.87 19.64 1.96
CA SER A 186 -24.07 18.69 0.86
C SER A 186 -22.76 18.13 0.31
N ARG A 187 -21.63 18.84 0.42
CA ARG A 187 -20.35 18.39 -0.14
C ARG A 187 -19.78 17.24 0.67
N THR A 188 -19.84 17.29 2.00
CA THR A 188 -19.39 16.16 2.83
C THR A 188 -20.27 14.92 2.67
N GLU A 189 -21.55 15.12 2.36
CA GLU A 189 -22.46 14.01 2.02
C GLU A 189 -22.13 13.43 0.62
N GLU A 190 -21.92 14.27 -0.39
CA GLU A 190 -21.55 13.85 -1.76
C GLU A 190 -20.18 13.14 -1.84
N LEU A 191 -19.19 13.64 -1.09
CA LEU A 191 -17.86 13.03 -0.99
C LEU A 191 -17.83 11.80 -0.08
N GLU A 192 -18.93 11.52 0.63
CA GLU A 192 -19.02 10.46 1.62
C GLU A 192 -17.87 10.53 2.63
N THR A 193 -17.61 11.73 3.17
CA THR A 193 -16.53 11.98 4.13
C THR A 193 -16.85 11.32 5.46
N ARG A 194 -16.13 10.28 5.83
CA ARG A 194 -16.41 9.40 6.97
C ARG A 194 -15.36 9.51 8.06
N LEU A 195 -15.81 9.37 9.31
CA LEU A 195 -14.90 9.19 10.44
C LEU A 195 -14.46 7.73 10.54
N SER A 196 -13.17 7.48 10.69
CA SER A 196 -12.64 6.21 11.17
C SER A 196 -12.16 6.39 12.60
N ILE A 197 -12.57 5.52 13.51
CA ILE A 197 -12.21 5.62 14.93
C ILE A 197 -11.48 4.36 15.39
N ARG A 198 -10.47 4.52 16.23
CA ARG A 198 -9.83 3.39 16.92
C ARG A 198 -10.42 3.24 18.31
N ARG A 199 -10.71 1.99 18.69
CA ARG A 199 -11.20 1.64 20.02
C ARG A 199 -10.21 0.81 20.82
N GLY A 200 -10.31 0.94 22.14
CA GLY A 200 -9.51 0.20 23.10
C GLY A 200 -8.02 0.47 22.97
N HIS A 201 -7.24 -0.44 23.54
CA HIS A 201 -5.79 -0.33 23.54
C HIS A 201 -5.25 -0.51 22.12
N PRO A 202 -4.27 0.32 21.69
CA PRO A 202 -3.63 0.10 20.42
C PRO A 202 -3.00 -1.30 20.42
N PRO A 203 -3.23 -2.10 19.37
CA PRO A 203 -2.60 -3.41 19.27
C PRO A 203 -1.07 -3.24 19.27
N ALA A 204 -0.36 -4.24 19.80
CA ALA A 204 1.08 -4.33 19.58
C ALA A 204 1.36 -4.24 18.07
N LYS A 205 2.50 -3.64 17.69
CA LYS A 205 2.91 -3.56 16.28
C LYS A 205 2.73 -4.92 15.61
N PRO A 206 2.02 -5.00 14.47
CA PRO A 206 1.74 -6.28 13.83
C PRO A 206 3.06 -6.99 13.55
N LYS A 207 3.16 -8.24 14.01
CA LYS A 207 4.35 -9.05 13.72
C LYS A 207 4.35 -9.36 12.23
N LYS A 208 5.41 -8.96 11.52
CA LYS A 208 5.57 -9.30 10.09
C LYS A 208 5.46 -10.82 9.91
N PRO A 209 4.59 -11.31 9.00
CA PRO A 209 4.50 -12.73 8.73
C PRO A 209 5.81 -13.25 8.14
N VAL A 210 6.03 -14.56 8.26
CA VAL A 210 7.17 -15.23 7.62
C VAL A 210 6.58 -16.23 6.63
N PRO A 211 6.60 -15.94 5.32
CA PRO A 211 6.06 -16.84 4.31
C PRO A 211 6.77 -18.20 4.34
N ARG A 212 6.00 -19.27 4.11
CA ARG A 212 6.51 -20.64 4.15
C ARG A 212 5.92 -21.49 3.04
N ILE A 213 6.72 -22.41 2.53
CA ILE A 213 6.22 -23.54 1.71
C ILE A 213 5.19 -24.32 2.54
N ASN A 214 4.06 -24.64 1.92
CA ASN A 214 2.99 -25.39 2.57
C ASN A 214 3.34 -26.88 2.70
N GLU A 215 2.51 -27.64 3.41
CA GLU A 215 2.74 -29.07 3.69
C GLU A 215 2.79 -29.95 2.43
N ASN A 216 2.20 -29.49 1.33
CA ASN A 216 2.22 -30.18 0.05
C ASN A 216 3.47 -29.85 -0.78
N GLY A 217 4.43 -29.10 -0.22
CA GLY A 217 5.63 -28.67 -0.92
C GLY A 217 5.39 -27.56 -1.94
N LYS A 218 4.23 -26.88 -1.87
CA LYS A 218 3.83 -25.84 -2.81
C LYS A 218 3.82 -24.45 -2.18
N PHE A 219 3.89 -23.44 -3.04
CA PHE A 219 3.67 -22.05 -2.66
C PHE A 219 3.02 -21.31 -3.85
N LYS A 220 1.89 -20.65 -3.62
CA LYS A 220 1.16 -19.93 -4.66
C LYS A 220 1.24 -18.43 -4.45
N VAL A 221 1.68 -17.71 -5.48
CA VAL A 221 1.67 -16.24 -5.53
C VAL A 221 0.58 -15.78 -6.50
N MET A 222 -0.28 -14.88 -6.03
CA MET A 222 -1.24 -14.14 -6.84
C MET A 222 -0.69 -12.73 -7.09
N GLN A 223 -0.50 -12.35 -8.35
CA GLN A 223 0.01 -11.03 -8.73
C GLN A 223 -1.16 -10.11 -9.09
N LEU A 224 -1.35 -9.06 -8.29
CA LEU A 224 -2.33 -8.01 -8.52
C LEU A 224 -1.60 -6.79 -9.09
N ALA A 225 -1.64 -6.65 -10.41
CA ALA A 225 -1.07 -5.52 -11.12
C ALA A 225 -2.17 -4.52 -11.52
N ASP A 226 -1.91 -3.22 -11.34
CA ASP A 226 -2.73 -2.16 -11.93
C ASP A 226 -4.20 -2.21 -11.45
N LEU A 227 -4.43 -2.21 -10.14
CA LEU A 227 -5.78 -2.17 -9.57
C LEU A 227 -6.47 -0.81 -9.83
N HIS A 228 -5.71 0.28 -9.86
CA HIS A 228 -6.21 1.63 -10.12
C HIS A 228 -7.40 2.02 -9.22
N MET A 229 -7.25 1.82 -7.91
CA MET A 229 -8.28 2.19 -6.92
C MET A 229 -8.42 3.72 -6.83
N SER A 230 -9.66 4.20 -6.78
CA SER A 230 -10.03 5.61 -6.66
C SER A 230 -10.34 6.01 -5.21
N THR A 231 -10.47 7.30 -4.93
CA THR A 231 -11.24 7.73 -3.75
C THR A 231 -12.73 7.64 -4.08
N GLY A 232 -13.47 6.76 -3.39
CA GLY A 232 -14.84 6.40 -3.77
C GLY A 232 -14.91 5.27 -4.80
N LEU A 233 -16.09 5.08 -5.38
CA LEU A 233 -16.46 3.90 -6.20
C LEU A 233 -15.76 3.82 -7.58
N GLY A 234 -15.10 4.90 -8.00
CA GLY A 234 -14.42 4.99 -9.29
C GLY A 234 -15.35 4.92 -10.51
N HIS A 235 -14.76 5.02 -11.70
CA HIS A 235 -15.46 4.89 -12.98
C HIS A 235 -14.78 3.84 -13.84
N CYS A 236 -15.56 2.89 -14.36
CA CYS A 236 -15.02 1.86 -15.25
C CYS A 236 -14.48 2.48 -16.54
N ARG A 237 -13.24 2.13 -16.88
CA ARG A 237 -12.62 2.40 -18.18
C ARG A 237 -12.58 1.10 -18.97
N ASP A 238 -13.17 1.15 -20.17
CA ASP A 238 -13.23 0.03 -21.12
C ASP A 238 -13.67 -1.32 -20.49
N PRO A 239 -14.77 -1.37 -19.72
CA PRO A 239 -15.23 -2.62 -19.12
C PRO A 239 -15.71 -3.62 -20.18
N VAL A 240 -15.33 -4.89 -20.02
CA VAL A 240 -15.84 -6.00 -20.85
C VAL A 240 -16.48 -7.05 -19.93
N PRO A 241 -17.81 -7.29 -20.03
CA PRO A 241 -18.79 -6.54 -20.80
C PRO A 241 -18.94 -5.12 -20.26
N ALA A 242 -19.52 -4.24 -21.08
CA ALA A 242 -19.76 -2.85 -20.70
C ALA A 242 -20.61 -2.73 -19.42
N GLU A 243 -21.63 -3.59 -19.32
CA GLU A 243 -22.48 -3.75 -18.14
C GLU A 243 -22.40 -5.22 -17.70
N ALA A 244 -21.93 -5.46 -16.47
CA ALA A 244 -21.96 -6.80 -15.88
C ALA A 244 -23.40 -7.25 -15.58
N VAL A 245 -24.25 -6.30 -15.17
CA VAL A 245 -25.68 -6.47 -14.95
C VAL A 245 -26.42 -5.42 -15.78
N ALA A 246 -27.34 -5.86 -16.63
CA ALA A 246 -28.05 -4.98 -17.55
C ALA A 246 -28.79 -3.85 -16.81
N GLY A 247 -28.53 -2.61 -17.20
CA GLY A 247 -29.12 -1.41 -16.60
C GLY A 247 -28.46 -0.92 -15.32
N GLN A 248 -27.40 -1.58 -14.84
CA GLN A 248 -26.59 -1.11 -13.71
C GLN A 248 -25.35 -0.39 -14.22
N LYS A 249 -25.12 0.84 -13.71
CA LYS A 249 -23.91 1.60 -14.01
C LYS A 249 -22.68 0.86 -13.47
N CYS A 250 -21.62 0.79 -14.27
CA CYS A 250 -20.36 0.16 -13.86
C CYS A 250 -19.58 1.06 -12.89
N GLU A 251 -19.33 0.54 -11.70
CA GLU A 251 -18.46 1.12 -10.68
C GLU A 251 -17.14 0.32 -10.68
N ALA A 252 -16.02 1.02 -10.89
CA ALA A 252 -14.74 0.37 -11.14
C ALA A 252 -14.24 -0.40 -9.92
N ASP A 253 -14.24 0.25 -8.77
CA ASP A 253 -13.63 -0.27 -7.56
C ASP A 253 -14.43 -1.47 -7.03
N PRO A 254 -15.77 -1.42 -6.84
CA PRO A 254 -16.55 -2.59 -6.45
C PRO A 254 -16.39 -3.79 -7.37
N ARG A 255 -16.44 -3.59 -8.70
CA ARG A 255 -16.31 -4.70 -9.66
C ARG A 255 -14.89 -5.30 -9.66
N THR A 256 -13.87 -4.46 -9.47
CA THR A 256 -12.48 -4.93 -9.32
C THR A 256 -12.31 -5.73 -8.03
N LEU A 257 -12.84 -5.22 -6.91
CA LEU A 257 -12.74 -5.89 -5.61
C LEU A 257 -13.51 -7.22 -5.61
N GLU A 258 -14.72 -7.27 -6.18
CA GLU A 258 -15.48 -8.53 -6.34
C GLU A 258 -14.69 -9.56 -7.16
N PHE A 259 -14.05 -9.14 -8.25
CA PHE A 259 -13.19 -9.99 -9.05
C PHE A 259 -12.02 -10.55 -8.22
N VAL A 260 -11.32 -9.68 -7.47
CA VAL A 260 -10.18 -10.08 -6.64
C VAL A 260 -10.63 -10.99 -5.49
N GLU A 261 -11.72 -10.68 -4.80
CA GLU A 261 -12.30 -11.48 -3.72
C GLU A 261 -12.61 -12.90 -4.17
N ARG A 262 -13.30 -13.04 -5.32
CA ARG A 262 -13.61 -14.34 -5.91
C ARG A 262 -12.34 -15.17 -6.11
N LEU A 263 -11.30 -14.57 -6.68
CA LEU A 263 -10.03 -15.27 -6.92
C LEU A 263 -9.28 -15.60 -5.63
N LEU A 264 -9.29 -14.73 -4.62
CA LEU A 264 -8.69 -15.04 -3.31
C LEU A 264 -9.37 -16.27 -2.68
N ASP A 265 -10.69 -16.39 -2.82
CA ASP A 265 -11.47 -17.47 -2.22
C ASP A 265 -11.36 -18.80 -2.99
N GLU A 266 -11.30 -18.73 -4.33
CA GLU A 266 -11.14 -19.90 -5.21
C GLU A 266 -9.70 -20.42 -5.25
N GLU A 267 -8.71 -19.54 -5.43
CA GLU A 267 -7.32 -19.93 -5.67
C GLU A 267 -6.53 -20.10 -4.38
N LYS A 268 -6.95 -19.43 -3.30
CA LYS A 268 -6.32 -19.47 -1.96
C LYS A 268 -4.79 -19.31 -2.03
N PRO A 269 -4.29 -18.18 -2.55
CA PRO A 269 -2.85 -17.96 -2.65
C PRO A 269 -2.20 -17.91 -1.26
N ASP A 270 -0.96 -18.39 -1.18
CA ASP A 270 -0.16 -18.32 0.04
C ASP A 270 0.40 -16.89 0.27
N MET A 271 0.50 -16.10 -0.81
CA MET A 271 0.93 -14.71 -0.78
C MET A 271 0.36 -13.92 -1.97
N VAL A 272 0.15 -12.61 -1.78
CA VAL A 272 -0.20 -11.67 -2.84
C VAL A 272 0.97 -10.71 -3.11
N VAL A 273 1.18 -10.37 -4.38
CA VAL A 273 2.10 -9.31 -4.79
C VAL A 273 1.29 -8.19 -5.45
N PHE A 274 1.28 -7.02 -4.82
CA PHE A 274 0.84 -5.77 -5.44
C PHE A 274 1.98 -5.20 -6.29
N SER A 275 1.92 -5.38 -7.61
CA SER A 275 3.03 -5.02 -8.53
C SER A 275 2.88 -3.62 -9.14
N GLY A 276 2.54 -2.62 -8.33
CA GLY A 276 2.39 -1.22 -8.70
C GLY A 276 1.02 -0.83 -9.26
N ASP A 277 0.76 0.48 -9.27
CA ASP A 277 -0.50 1.12 -9.68
C ASP A 277 -1.72 0.56 -8.95
N GLN A 278 -1.59 0.45 -7.63
CA GLN A 278 -2.70 0.06 -6.78
C GLN A 278 -3.64 1.24 -6.56
N VAL A 279 -3.09 2.45 -6.49
CA VAL A 279 -3.81 3.72 -6.39
C VAL A 279 -3.83 4.39 -7.76
N ASN A 280 -5.00 4.84 -8.20
CA ASN A 280 -5.11 5.65 -9.41
C ASN A 280 -4.89 7.12 -9.08
N GLY A 281 -3.73 7.66 -9.48
CA GLY A 281 -3.33 9.03 -9.25
C GLY A 281 -4.38 10.09 -9.61
N GLU A 282 -5.06 9.91 -10.75
CA GLU A 282 -6.04 10.88 -11.27
C GLU A 282 -7.33 10.94 -10.43
N THR A 283 -7.78 9.79 -9.91
CA THR A 283 -9.09 9.65 -9.26
C THR A 283 -9.00 9.36 -7.76
N ALA A 284 -7.80 9.40 -7.18
CA ALA A 284 -7.55 9.20 -5.75
C ALA A 284 -6.98 10.45 -5.05
N PRO A 285 -7.75 11.55 -4.93
CA PRO A 285 -7.33 12.75 -4.17
C PRO A 285 -7.08 12.50 -2.68
N ASP A 286 -7.50 11.35 -2.12
CA ASP A 286 -6.99 10.77 -0.88
C ASP A 286 -6.51 9.33 -1.15
N ALA A 287 -5.21 9.17 -1.33
CA ALA A 287 -4.56 7.91 -1.70
C ALA A 287 -4.71 6.84 -0.60
N GLN A 288 -4.77 7.26 0.67
CA GLN A 288 -4.97 6.35 1.80
C GLN A 288 -6.32 5.60 1.70
N SER A 289 -7.41 6.30 1.39
CA SER A 289 -8.74 5.68 1.24
C SER A 289 -8.75 4.68 0.07
N ALA A 290 -8.06 5.00 -1.02
CA ALA A 290 -7.92 4.09 -2.17
C ALA A 290 -7.11 2.83 -1.80
N LEU A 291 -5.92 3.01 -1.23
CA LEU A 291 -5.01 1.91 -0.83
C LEU A 291 -5.65 0.98 0.20
N TYR A 292 -6.41 1.51 1.16
CA TYR A 292 -7.03 0.71 2.21
C TYR A 292 -8.00 -0.34 1.68
N LYS A 293 -8.68 -0.07 0.55
CA LYS A 293 -9.63 -1.01 -0.07
C LYS A 293 -8.97 -2.30 -0.50
N SER A 294 -7.86 -2.22 -1.24
CA SER A 294 -7.14 -3.41 -1.71
C SER A 294 -6.51 -4.18 -0.56
N VAL A 295 -5.93 -3.48 0.43
CA VAL A 295 -5.30 -4.13 1.59
C VAL A 295 -6.32 -4.82 2.49
N LYS A 296 -7.52 -4.24 2.67
CA LYS A 296 -8.58 -4.80 3.52
C LYS A 296 -8.92 -6.23 3.15
N LEU A 297 -9.01 -6.54 1.86
CA LEU A 297 -9.30 -7.89 1.36
C LEU A 297 -8.31 -8.94 1.87
N LEU A 298 -7.04 -8.55 1.98
CA LEU A 298 -5.95 -9.43 2.39
C LEU A 298 -5.83 -9.53 3.91
N VAL A 299 -6.04 -8.41 4.63
CA VAL A 299 -6.03 -8.39 6.09
C VAL A 299 -7.14 -9.27 6.67
N ASP A 300 -8.35 -9.18 6.11
CA ASP A 300 -9.49 -10.00 6.55
C ASP A 300 -9.24 -11.49 6.34
N ARG A 301 -8.55 -11.84 5.25
CA ARG A 301 -8.18 -13.22 4.90
C ARG A 301 -6.85 -13.67 5.52
N LYS A 302 -6.14 -12.77 6.21
CA LYS A 302 -4.83 -13.01 6.82
C LYS A 302 -3.76 -13.46 5.82
N ILE A 303 -3.83 -12.96 4.60
CA ILE A 303 -2.91 -13.30 3.51
C ILE A 303 -1.72 -12.34 3.54
N PRO A 304 -0.47 -12.84 3.70
CA PRO A 304 0.73 -12.02 3.55
C PRO A 304 0.82 -11.37 2.17
N TYR A 305 1.30 -10.13 2.12
CA TYR A 305 1.47 -9.45 0.84
C TYR A 305 2.73 -8.59 0.77
N ALA A 306 3.28 -8.46 -0.43
CA ALA A 306 4.33 -7.51 -0.75
C ALA A 306 3.77 -6.45 -1.71
N ALA A 307 4.35 -5.24 -1.67
CA ALA A 307 3.96 -4.13 -2.53
C ALA A 307 5.18 -3.41 -3.10
N ILE A 308 5.11 -3.08 -4.37
CA ILE A 308 5.99 -2.13 -5.07
C ILE A 308 5.14 -1.04 -5.69
N PHE A 309 5.74 0.09 -6.01
CA PHE A 309 5.04 1.21 -6.62
C PHE A 309 5.08 1.18 -8.13
N GLY A 310 4.00 1.67 -8.72
CA GLY A 310 3.93 2.08 -10.11
C GLY A 310 3.86 3.59 -10.26
N ASN A 311 3.88 4.06 -11.51
CA ASN A 311 4.01 5.48 -11.81
C ASN A 311 2.79 6.32 -11.38
N HIS A 312 1.63 5.69 -11.17
CA HIS A 312 0.40 6.37 -10.74
C HIS A 312 0.25 6.46 -9.22
N ASP A 313 0.92 5.59 -8.46
CA ASP A 313 0.68 5.47 -7.02
C ASP A 313 0.99 6.77 -6.26
N ASP A 314 1.97 7.55 -6.71
CA ASP A 314 2.46 8.77 -6.05
C ASP A 314 2.10 10.09 -6.76
N GLU A 315 1.07 10.08 -7.62
CA GLU A 315 0.55 11.29 -8.28
C GLU A 315 -0.52 12.03 -7.45
N GLY A 316 -1.00 11.40 -6.38
CA GLY A 316 -2.06 11.91 -5.51
C GLY A 316 -1.57 12.86 -4.40
N ASP A 317 -2.17 12.75 -3.21
CA ASP A 317 -1.86 13.61 -2.06
C ASP A 317 -0.68 13.12 -1.20
N LEU A 318 -0.21 11.89 -1.43
CA LEU A 318 0.90 11.25 -0.72
C LEU A 318 2.01 10.85 -1.68
N ASN A 319 3.26 11.02 -1.26
CA ASN A 319 4.42 10.52 -2.01
C ASN A 319 4.72 9.04 -1.66
N ARG A 320 5.67 8.44 -2.39
CA ARG A 320 6.06 7.02 -2.23
C ARG A 320 6.54 6.68 -0.83
N GLU A 321 7.34 7.54 -0.20
CA GLU A 321 7.82 7.31 1.17
C GLU A 321 6.67 7.27 2.18
N GLN A 322 5.70 8.18 2.03
CA GLN A 322 4.51 8.23 2.88
C GLN A 322 3.61 7.01 2.65
N LEU A 323 3.38 6.62 1.40
CA LEU A 323 2.60 5.42 1.08
C LEU A 323 3.30 4.14 1.57
N MET A 324 4.63 4.07 1.49
CA MET A 324 5.38 2.92 1.99
C MET A 324 5.30 2.83 3.50
N THR A 325 5.34 3.96 4.21
CA THR A 325 5.12 4.01 5.66
C THR A 325 3.75 3.42 6.02
N ILE A 326 2.71 3.74 5.25
CA ILE A 326 1.39 3.14 5.41
C ILE A 326 1.47 1.63 5.19
N TYR A 327 2.05 1.16 4.07
CA TYR A 327 2.17 -0.27 3.81
C TYR A 327 2.95 -1.02 4.92
N GLU A 328 4.05 -0.47 5.43
CA GLU A 328 4.87 -1.12 6.48
C GLU A 328 4.14 -1.28 7.81
N ASP A 329 3.21 -0.36 8.13
CA ASP A 329 2.44 -0.35 9.38
C ASP A 329 1.18 -1.24 9.31
N LEU A 330 0.73 -1.63 8.12
CA LEU A 330 -0.49 -2.43 7.94
C LEU A 330 -0.27 -3.93 8.24
N PRO A 331 -1.27 -4.63 8.79
CA PRO A 331 -1.17 -6.06 9.10
C PRO A 331 -0.85 -6.91 7.86
N TYR A 332 -0.10 -8.00 8.06
CA TYR A 332 0.30 -8.95 7.01
C TYR A 332 1.19 -8.39 5.89
N SER A 333 1.55 -7.12 5.95
CA SER A 333 2.50 -6.52 5.01
C SER A 333 3.92 -7.07 5.19
N LEU A 334 4.54 -7.38 4.06
CA LEU A 334 5.95 -7.72 3.90
C LEU A 334 6.71 -6.58 3.21
N ALA A 335 6.01 -5.50 2.82
CA ALA A 335 6.60 -4.36 2.18
C ALA A 335 7.67 -3.73 3.08
N ALA A 336 8.67 -3.13 2.43
CA ALA A 336 9.70 -2.37 3.10
C ALA A 336 10.21 -1.26 2.21
N ALA A 337 10.59 -0.11 2.80
CA ALA A 337 11.18 0.99 2.03
C ALA A 337 12.50 0.59 1.35
N GLY A 338 13.26 -0.31 1.99
CA GLY A 338 14.61 -0.66 1.55
C GLY A 338 15.68 0.25 2.17
N PRO A 339 16.94 0.14 1.74
CA PRO A 339 18.03 0.98 2.26
C PRO A 339 17.88 2.44 1.82
N GLU A 340 18.09 3.39 2.76
CA GLU A 340 17.94 4.83 2.52
C GLU A 340 18.94 5.41 1.49
N ASP A 341 20.04 4.71 1.21
CA ASP A 341 21.11 5.15 0.29
C ASP A 341 20.96 4.61 -1.14
N ILE A 342 19.86 3.91 -1.44
CA ILE A 342 19.55 3.34 -2.74
C ILE A 342 18.40 4.12 -3.38
N ASP A 343 18.51 4.42 -4.67
CA ASP A 343 17.47 5.17 -5.40
C ASP A 343 16.12 4.42 -5.39
N GLY A 344 15.03 5.16 -5.20
CA GLY A 344 13.66 4.64 -5.20
C GLY A 344 13.21 4.07 -3.85
N VAL A 345 11.93 3.80 -3.71
CA VAL A 345 11.29 3.29 -2.48
C VAL A 345 10.63 1.95 -2.77
N GLY A 346 10.94 0.93 -1.97
CA GLY A 346 10.45 -0.43 -2.23
C GLY A 346 11.50 -1.37 -2.81
N ASN A 347 12.78 -1.12 -2.53
CA ASN A 347 13.88 -2.01 -2.88
C ASN A 347 14.16 -3.01 -1.74
N TYR A 348 13.56 -4.20 -1.79
CA TYR A 348 13.68 -5.19 -0.71
C TYR A 348 13.55 -6.63 -1.20
N VAL A 349 13.76 -7.56 -0.27
CA VAL A 349 13.73 -9.00 -0.53
C VAL A 349 12.82 -9.69 0.48
N VAL A 350 12.03 -10.65 -0.01
CA VAL A 350 11.25 -11.57 0.83
C VAL A 350 11.75 -12.99 0.61
N GLU A 351 12.21 -13.64 1.69
CA GLU A 351 12.54 -15.06 1.68
C GLU A 351 11.35 -15.90 2.11
N VAL A 352 10.95 -16.86 1.28
CA VAL A 352 9.95 -17.88 1.63
C VAL A 352 10.68 -19.06 2.22
N LEU A 353 10.48 -19.31 3.51
CA LEU A 353 11.17 -20.38 4.21
C LEU A 353 10.57 -21.74 3.85
N ASP A 354 11.36 -22.78 4.00
CA ASP A 354 10.88 -24.13 3.80
C ASP A 354 9.85 -24.56 4.88
N TRP A 355 9.14 -25.65 4.60
CA TRP A 355 8.06 -26.17 5.43
C TRP A 355 8.48 -26.47 6.88
N GLY A 356 7.51 -26.39 7.79
CA GLY A 356 7.68 -26.72 9.20
C GLY A 356 8.57 -25.71 9.93
N LYS A 357 9.62 -26.21 10.60
CA LYS A 357 10.52 -25.40 11.43
C LYS A 357 11.84 -25.03 10.72
N SER A 358 11.95 -25.34 9.43
CA SER A 358 13.15 -25.00 8.66
C SER A 358 13.38 -23.48 8.66
N THR A 359 14.65 -23.10 8.74
CA THR A 359 15.10 -21.70 8.60
C THR A 359 15.77 -21.45 7.25
N HIS A 360 15.83 -22.46 6.38
CA HIS A 360 16.36 -22.31 5.03
C HIS A 360 15.32 -21.68 4.10
N SER A 361 15.78 -20.79 3.24
CA SER A 361 14.97 -20.14 2.22
C SER A 361 14.80 -21.07 1.02
N ALA A 362 13.55 -21.37 0.67
CA ALA A 362 13.20 -22.10 -0.55
C ALA A 362 13.10 -21.16 -1.75
N LEU A 363 12.56 -19.95 -1.55
CA LEU A 363 12.37 -18.94 -2.59
C LEU A 363 12.89 -17.58 -2.10
N THR A 364 13.53 -16.83 -2.99
CA THR A 364 13.81 -15.41 -2.78
C THR A 364 13.05 -14.58 -3.81
N LEU A 365 12.17 -13.71 -3.32
CA LEU A 365 11.42 -12.75 -4.13
C LEU A 365 12.12 -11.39 -4.02
N TYR A 366 12.63 -10.86 -5.14
CA TYR A 366 13.22 -9.53 -5.21
C TYR A 366 12.18 -8.52 -5.67
N PHE A 367 12.07 -7.41 -4.96
CA PHE A 367 11.19 -6.30 -5.27
C PHE A 367 12.04 -5.06 -5.54
N LEU A 368 11.81 -4.41 -6.68
CA LEU A 368 12.55 -3.21 -7.06
C LEU A 368 11.61 -2.11 -7.52
N ASP A 369 11.96 -0.89 -7.12
CA ASP A 369 11.29 0.30 -7.59
C ASP A 369 11.76 0.67 -9.01
N THR A 370 10.85 0.73 -9.97
CA THR A 370 11.13 1.20 -11.33
C THR A 370 10.91 2.70 -11.53
N HIS A 371 10.62 3.44 -10.45
CA HIS A 371 10.34 4.88 -10.43
C HIS A 371 9.03 5.22 -11.15
N SER A 372 8.90 6.47 -11.63
CA SER A 372 7.74 6.96 -12.38
C SER A 372 8.20 7.46 -13.76
N TYR A 373 8.30 8.77 -13.94
CA TYR A 373 8.60 9.40 -15.23
C TYR A 373 10.06 9.78 -15.37
N SER A 374 10.56 9.77 -16.61
CA SER A 374 11.97 10.00 -16.91
C SER A 374 12.45 11.36 -16.37
N PRO A 375 13.59 11.42 -15.66
CA PRO A 375 14.17 12.68 -15.20
C PRO A 375 14.83 13.47 -16.34
N ASP A 376 15.00 12.86 -17.52
CA ASP A 376 15.53 13.50 -18.73
C ASP A 376 14.62 13.24 -19.95
N GLU A 377 13.40 13.78 -19.90
CA GLU A 377 12.41 13.75 -20.99
C GLU A 377 12.93 14.27 -22.34
N ARG A 378 14.05 15.01 -22.36
CA ARG A 378 14.63 15.49 -23.62
C ARG A 378 15.36 14.37 -24.37
N GLN A 379 16.08 13.52 -23.65
CA GLN A 379 16.87 12.43 -24.23
C GLN A 379 16.12 11.10 -24.21
N PHE A 380 15.45 10.81 -23.10
CA PHE A 380 14.75 9.56 -22.85
C PHE A 380 13.30 9.90 -22.47
N ARG A 381 12.41 9.89 -23.45
CA ARG A 381 10.99 10.22 -23.23
C ARG A 381 10.26 9.10 -22.49
N GLY A 382 9.29 9.47 -21.66
CA GLY A 382 8.34 8.56 -21.03
C GLY A 382 8.80 8.15 -19.64
N TYR A 383 9.18 6.89 -19.48
CA TYR A 383 9.37 6.30 -18.16
C TYR A 383 10.82 6.24 -17.73
N ASP A 384 11.00 6.32 -16.42
CA ASP A 384 12.31 6.20 -15.78
C ASP A 384 12.74 4.73 -15.64
N TRP A 385 13.99 4.49 -15.26
CA TRP A 385 14.63 3.18 -15.25
C TRP A 385 15.32 2.89 -13.91
N ILE A 386 15.54 1.60 -13.67
CA ILE A 386 16.33 1.10 -12.53
C ILE A 386 17.75 1.70 -12.57
N LYS A 387 18.17 2.28 -11.45
CA LYS A 387 19.43 3.02 -11.32
C LYS A 387 20.63 2.11 -11.05
N PRO A 388 21.86 2.56 -11.35
CA PRO A 388 23.07 1.79 -11.03
C PRO A 388 23.24 1.44 -9.54
N SER A 389 22.74 2.28 -8.63
CA SER A 389 22.71 2.00 -7.18
C SER A 389 21.86 0.77 -6.87
N GLN A 390 20.64 0.71 -7.42
CA GLN A 390 19.71 -0.42 -7.31
C GLN A 390 20.30 -1.70 -7.92
N THR A 391 20.90 -1.62 -9.11
CA THR A 391 21.57 -2.77 -9.74
C THR A 391 22.70 -3.30 -8.84
N ARG A 392 23.52 -2.42 -8.27
CA ARG A 392 24.61 -2.81 -7.36
C ARG A 392 24.07 -3.41 -6.07
N TRP A 393 23.04 -2.80 -5.49
CA TRP A 393 22.37 -3.30 -4.29
C TRP A 393 21.79 -4.70 -4.51
N PHE A 394 21.09 -4.91 -5.63
CA PHE A 394 20.51 -6.19 -6.00
C PHE A 394 21.59 -7.28 -6.08
N LYS A 395 22.67 -7.04 -6.86
CA LYS A 395 23.78 -7.99 -7.00
C LYS A 395 24.46 -8.29 -5.67
N ASN A 396 24.77 -7.27 -4.89
CA ASN A 396 25.39 -7.44 -3.57
C ASN A 396 24.49 -8.26 -2.63
N THR A 397 23.18 -8.01 -2.66
CA THR A 397 22.20 -8.73 -1.84
C THR A 397 22.13 -10.19 -2.25
N ALA A 398 21.94 -10.49 -3.53
CA ALA A 398 21.90 -11.86 -4.05
C ALA A 398 23.18 -12.65 -3.72
N GLN A 399 24.35 -12.04 -3.95
CA GLN A 399 25.65 -12.65 -3.63
C GLN A 399 25.82 -12.90 -2.13
N SER A 400 25.32 -12.02 -1.27
CA SER A 400 25.39 -12.19 0.20
C SER A 400 24.56 -13.37 0.71
N LEU A 401 23.47 -13.70 0.01
CA LEU A 401 22.57 -14.80 0.38
C LEU A 401 23.00 -16.16 -0.19
N ARG A 402 23.82 -16.16 -1.25
CA ARG A 402 24.24 -17.36 -2.01
C ARG A 402 24.71 -18.51 -1.13
N ARG A 403 25.53 -18.25 -0.10
CA ARG A 403 26.02 -19.31 0.80
C ARG A 403 24.87 -19.97 1.56
N LYS A 404 23.95 -19.19 2.12
CA LYS A 404 22.78 -19.72 2.86
C LYS A 404 21.85 -20.50 1.94
N HIS A 405 21.70 -20.04 0.69
CA HIS A 405 20.90 -20.73 -0.33
C HIS A 405 21.53 -22.06 -0.75
N GLN A 406 22.87 -22.15 -0.82
CA GLN A 406 23.59 -23.40 -1.10
C GLN A 406 23.52 -24.43 0.04
N GLU A 407 23.29 -23.98 1.28
CA GLU A 407 23.07 -24.86 2.43
C GLU A 407 21.66 -25.49 2.44
N TYR A 408 20.76 -25.03 1.57
CA TYR A 408 19.43 -25.63 1.43
C TYR A 408 19.51 -26.97 0.69
N ASN A 409 18.88 -28.00 1.25
CA ASN A 409 18.94 -29.37 0.72
C ASN A 409 18.01 -29.62 -0.49
N HIS A 410 17.26 -28.61 -0.91
CA HIS A 410 16.47 -28.63 -2.15
C HIS A 410 16.94 -27.51 -3.08
N ILE A 411 16.26 -27.37 -4.21
CA ILE A 411 16.53 -26.35 -5.19
C ILE A 411 15.99 -25.01 -4.67
N HIS A 412 16.89 -24.05 -4.44
CA HIS A 412 16.53 -22.66 -4.17
C HIS A 412 16.17 -21.94 -5.48
N MET A 413 15.15 -21.08 -5.47
CA MET A 413 14.71 -20.33 -6.65
C MET A 413 14.65 -18.82 -6.38
N ASN A 414 15.19 -18.03 -7.31
CA ASN A 414 15.17 -16.57 -7.28
C ASN A 414 14.20 -16.03 -8.34
N VAL A 415 13.36 -15.06 -7.98
CA VAL A 415 12.41 -14.41 -8.90
C VAL A 415 12.31 -12.91 -8.58
N ALA A 416 11.92 -12.09 -9.55
CA ALA A 416 11.82 -10.64 -9.36
C ALA A 416 10.44 -10.08 -9.74
N PHE A 417 10.04 -9.02 -9.06
CA PHE A 417 8.86 -8.22 -9.38
C PHE A 417 9.26 -6.75 -9.50
N ILE A 418 8.80 -6.15 -10.58
CA ILE A 418 8.97 -4.73 -10.93
C ILE A 418 7.61 -4.20 -11.41
N HIS A 419 7.44 -2.89 -11.58
CA HIS A 419 6.20 -2.36 -12.15
C HIS A 419 6.36 -2.05 -13.64
N ILE A 420 7.24 -1.12 -13.99
CA ILE A 420 7.50 -0.72 -15.39
C ILE A 420 8.36 -1.80 -16.07
N PRO A 421 8.00 -2.28 -17.27
CA PRO A 421 8.74 -3.33 -17.96
C PRO A 421 10.16 -2.89 -18.32
N LEU A 422 11.08 -3.86 -18.41
CA LEU A 422 12.42 -3.60 -18.92
C LEU A 422 12.39 -3.36 -20.44
N PRO A 423 13.36 -2.63 -21.03
CA PRO A 423 13.41 -2.40 -22.47
C PRO A 423 13.38 -3.68 -23.31
N GLU A 424 13.90 -4.79 -22.78
CA GLU A 424 13.92 -6.10 -23.42
C GLU A 424 12.54 -6.72 -23.64
N TYR A 425 11.49 -6.25 -22.96
CA TYR A 425 10.11 -6.67 -23.22
C TYR A 425 9.64 -6.33 -24.65
N ARG A 426 10.33 -5.39 -25.33
CA ARG A 426 10.08 -5.03 -26.74
C ARG A 426 10.72 -5.98 -27.75
N ALA A 427 11.49 -6.97 -27.30
CA ALA A 427 12.25 -7.82 -28.20
C ALA A 427 11.33 -8.56 -29.19
N GLN A 428 11.65 -8.43 -30.48
CA GLN A 428 10.90 -9.10 -31.55
C GLN A 428 11.49 -10.49 -31.83
N GLY A 429 10.65 -11.39 -32.34
CA GLY A 429 11.08 -12.74 -32.77
C GLY A 429 11.38 -13.71 -31.61
N LYS A 430 11.15 -13.30 -30.37
CA LYS A 430 11.25 -14.16 -29.18
C LYS A 430 9.97 -14.97 -29.01
N TYR A 431 10.09 -16.16 -28.41
CA TYR A 431 8.93 -16.95 -28.04
C TYR A 431 8.17 -16.23 -26.92
N PHE A 432 6.85 -16.10 -27.06
CA PHE A 432 5.99 -15.65 -25.98
C PHE A 432 4.67 -16.43 -25.98
N LYS A 433 4.00 -16.44 -24.83
CA LYS A 433 2.66 -16.98 -24.68
C LYS A 433 1.78 -16.01 -23.90
N GLY A 434 0.60 -15.72 -24.45
CA GLY A 434 -0.35 -14.72 -23.96
C GLY A 434 -0.63 -13.64 -25.01
N ALA A 435 -1.33 -12.60 -24.59
CA ALA A 435 -1.75 -11.46 -25.39
C ALA A 435 -0.70 -10.35 -25.31
N TRP A 436 -0.20 -9.96 -26.49
CA TRP A 436 0.58 -8.76 -26.72
C TRP A 436 -0.32 -7.84 -27.55
N MET A 437 -1.02 -6.90 -26.91
CA MET A 437 -2.05 -6.08 -27.56
C MET A 437 -1.68 -4.60 -27.64
N GLU A 438 -0.66 -4.18 -26.91
CA GLU A 438 -0.10 -2.85 -27.02
C GLU A 438 1.44 -2.89 -27.08
N PRO A 439 2.09 -1.89 -27.71
CA PRO A 439 3.54 -1.78 -27.67
C PRO A 439 4.02 -1.58 -26.22
N PRO A 440 4.99 -2.40 -25.73
CA PRO A 440 5.53 -2.24 -24.38
C PRO A 440 6.05 -0.83 -24.11
N THR A 441 5.55 -0.20 -23.06
CA THR A 441 5.93 1.16 -22.69
C THR A 441 7.13 1.21 -21.74
N ALA A 442 8.13 0.36 -21.97
CA ALA A 442 9.38 0.36 -21.22
C ALA A 442 10.19 1.68 -21.32
N PRO A 443 11.19 1.90 -20.46
CA PRO A 443 12.01 3.12 -20.50
C PRO A 443 12.76 3.29 -21.83
N GLY A 444 13.06 4.55 -22.19
CA GLY A 444 13.87 4.86 -23.37
C GLY A 444 15.35 4.55 -23.19
N PHE A 445 15.84 4.57 -21.96
CA PHE A 445 17.20 4.19 -21.59
C PHE A 445 17.26 2.73 -21.12
N ASN A 446 18.24 1.97 -21.61
CA ASN A 446 18.49 0.62 -21.14
C ASN A 446 19.56 0.59 -20.05
N SER A 447 19.13 0.36 -18.81
CA SER A 447 20.01 0.24 -17.63
C SER A 447 20.79 -1.07 -17.55
N ARG A 448 20.52 -2.02 -18.45
CA ARG A 448 21.06 -3.37 -18.48
C ARG A 448 20.75 -4.17 -17.22
N PHE A 449 19.64 -3.85 -16.55
CA PHE A 449 19.23 -4.57 -15.35
C PHE A 449 18.88 -6.04 -15.64
N LYS A 450 18.39 -6.34 -16.86
CA LYS A 450 18.15 -7.71 -17.33
C LYS A 450 19.40 -8.60 -17.20
N ASP A 451 20.57 -8.06 -17.55
CA ASP A 451 21.86 -8.78 -17.44
C ASP A 451 22.16 -9.13 -15.97
N ALA A 452 21.90 -8.21 -15.05
CA ALA A 452 22.10 -8.47 -13.62
C ALA A 452 21.17 -9.57 -13.10
N LEU A 453 19.91 -9.61 -13.57
CA LEU A 453 18.96 -10.68 -13.22
C LEU A 453 19.47 -12.06 -13.65
N GLU A 454 19.97 -12.18 -14.89
CA GLU A 454 20.54 -13.42 -15.41
C GLU A 454 21.81 -13.83 -14.65
N GLU A 455 22.73 -12.89 -14.41
CA GLU A 455 23.98 -13.12 -13.69
C GLU A 455 23.77 -13.68 -12.27
N GLU A 456 22.72 -13.23 -11.59
CA GLU A 456 22.37 -13.65 -10.22
C GLU A 456 21.34 -14.81 -10.18
N GLY A 457 21.03 -15.42 -11.33
CA GLY A 457 20.21 -16.62 -11.43
C GLY A 457 18.73 -16.40 -11.13
N VAL A 458 18.19 -15.23 -11.48
CA VAL A 458 16.75 -14.96 -11.45
C VAL A 458 16.08 -15.71 -12.59
N LEU A 459 15.05 -16.49 -12.26
CA LEU A 459 14.39 -17.39 -13.21
C LEU A 459 13.30 -16.68 -14.03
N PHE A 460 12.61 -15.74 -13.40
CA PHE A 460 11.69 -14.86 -14.09
C PHE A 460 11.60 -13.50 -13.39
N VAL A 461 11.28 -12.48 -14.18
CA VAL A 461 10.87 -11.16 -13.71
C VAL A 461 9.45 -10.88 -14.18
N SER A 462 8.61 -10.35 -13.30
CA SER A 462 7.24 -9.99 -13.64
C SER A 462 6.94 -8.52 -13.42
N CYS A 463 6.14 -7.93 -14.32
CA CYS A 463 5.78 -6.52 -14.35
C CYS A 463 4.27 -6.28 -14.51
N GLY A 464 3.83 -5.02 -14.35
CA GLY A 464 2.47 -4.54 -14.60
C GLY A 464 2.48 -3.52 -15.73
N HIS A 465 1.90 -2.34 -15.50
CA HIS A 465 2.03 -1.09 -16.26
C HIS A 465 1.35 -1.06 -17.65
N ASP A 466 1.65 -2.03 -18.51
CA ASP A 466 0.97 -2.20 -19.80
C ASP A 466 -0.26 -3.09 -19.59
N HIS A 467 -1.41 -2.46 -19.37
CA HIS A 467 -2.60 -3.13 -18.83
C HIS A 467 -3.14 -4.25 -19.73
N VAL A 468 -3.01 -4.11 -21.05
CA VAL A 468 -3.57 -5.08 -22.01
C VAL A 468 -2.53 -6.07 -22.52
N ASN A 469 -1.29 -5.96 -22.04
CA ASN A 469 -0.28 -6.98 -22.19
C ASN A 469 -0.35 -7.96 -21.02
N ASP A 470 -0.38 -9.25 -21.34
CA ASP A 470 -0.38 -10.30 -20.32
C ASP A 470 0.54 -11.46 -20.69
N TYR A 471 1.42 -11.27 -21.66
CA TYR A 471 2.29 -12.34 -22.15
C TYR A 471 3.46 -12.62 -21.21
N CYS A 472 3.94 -13.86 -21.26
CA CYS A 472 5.29 -14.23 -20.80
C CYS A 472 6.17 -14.46 -22.02
N MET A 473 7.28 -13.74 -22.10
CA MET A 473 8.28 -13.87 -23.15
C MET A 473 9.53 -14.54 -22.62
N LEU A 474 10.07 -15.48 -23.39
CA LEU A 474 11.30 -16.18 -23.07
C LEU A 474 12.48 -15.46 -23.71
N ASP A 475 13.45 -15.08 -22.89
CA ASP A 475 14.75 -14.68 -23.38
C ASP A 475 15.73 -15.85 -23.46
N GLN A 476 16.78 -15.65 -24.24
CA GLN A 476 17.85 -16.61 -24.44
C GLN A 476 19.21 -15.95 -24.26
N ASP A 477 20.15 -16.70 -23.70
CA ASP A 477 21.54 -16.29 -23.57
C ASP A 477 22.29 -16.26 -24.92
N GLU A 478 23.57 -15.88 -24.89
CA GLU A 478 24.44 -15.85 -26.07
C GLU A 478 24.58 -17.21 -26.79
N ASN A 479 24.25 -18.32 -26.12
CA ASN A 479 24.29 -19.68 -26.65
C ASN A 479 22.90 -20.20 -27.06
N ALA A 480 21.91 -19.32 -27.19
CA ALA A 480 20.52 -19.62 -27.50
C ALA A 480 19.82 -20.54 -26.46
N LYS A 481 20.32 -20.58 -25.22
CA LYS A 481 19.67 -21.33 -24.13
C LYS A 481 18.66 -20.45 -23.40
N PRO A 482 17.50 -21.01 -22.98
CA PRO A 482 16.55 -20.30 -22.12
C PRO A 482 17.24 -19.69 -20.91
N SER A 483 17.11 -18.37 -20.71
CA SER A 483 17.86 -17.64 -19.67
C SER A 483 16.96 -16.93 -18.67
N LEU A 484 15.87 -16.31 -19.11
CA LEU A 484 14.97 -15.54 -18.27
C LEU A 484 13.56 -15.50 -18.86
N TRP A 485 12.53 -15.70 -18.03
CA TRP A 485 11.16 -15.35 -18.39
C TRP A 485 10.81 -13.92 -17.97
N MET A 486 10.17 -13.19 -18.87
CA MET A 486 9.69 -11.81 -18.67
C MET A 486 8.17 -11.79 -18.83
N CYS A 487 7.45 -11.61 -17.73
CA CYS A 487 6.01 -11.84 -17.65
C CYS A 487 5.22 -10.60 -17.24
N TYR A 488 4.21 -10.22 -18.02
CA TYR A 488 3.20 -9.25 -17.59
C TYR A 488 2.15 -9.88 -16.68
N GLY A 489 1.76 -9.16 -15.63
CA GLY A 489 0.65 -9.53 -14.73
C GLY A 489 -0.73 -9.37 -15.37
N GLY A 490 -0.85 -8.50 -16.39
CA GLY A 490 -2.12 -8.03 -16.96
C GLY A 490 -2.80 -6.98 -16.09
N GLY A 491 -3.73 -6.22 -16.66
CA GLY A 491 -4.47 -5.18 -15.95
C GLY A 491 -5.68 -5.74 -15.21
N VAL A 492 -5.62 -5.71 -13.88
CA VAL A 492 -6.70 -6.23 -13.01
C VAL A 492 -7.83 -5.21 -12.86
N GLY A 493 -7.47 -3.94 -12.66
CA GLY A 493 -8.37 -2.86 -12.32
C GLY A 493 -9.27 -2.41 -13.47
N LEU A 494 -10.55 -2.20 -13.16
CA LEU A 494 -11.46 -1.51 -14.07
C LEU A 494 -11.32 0.02 -14.03
N GLY A 495 -10.57 0.57 -13.07
CA GLY A 495 -10.21 1.99 -13.02
C GLY A 495 -9.13 2.37 -14.04
N GLY A 496 -8.31 1.41 -14.48
CA GLY A 496 -7.27 1.59 -15.50
C GLY A 496 -7.80 1.34 -16.91
N TYR A 497 -7.10 1.82 -17.95
CA TYR A 497 -7.52 1.59 -19.35
C TYR A 497 -7.51 0.10 -19.74
N GLY A 498 -8.30 -0.28 -20.74
CA GLY A 498 -8.39 -1.66 -21.24
C GLY A 498 -8.94 -1.82 -22.65
N GLY A 499 -9.17 -0.71 -23.38
CA GLY A 499 -9.90 -0.67 -24.66
C GLY A 499 -9.15 -1.22 -25.87
N TYR A 500 -8.63 -2.43 -25.79
CA TYR A 500 -7.95 -3.14 -26.87
C TYR A 500 -8.63 -4.50 -27.10
N ASP A 501 -9.24 -4.68 -28.27
CA ASP A 501 -9.81 -5.96 -28.76
C ASP A 501 -10.59 -6.76 -27.70
N ASP A 502 -11.55 -6.11 -27.03
CA ASP A 502 -12.39 -6.71 -25.98
C ASP A 502 -11.58 -7.38 -24.85
N PHE A 503 -10.48 -6.76 -24.41
CA PHE A 503 -9.66 -7.26 -23.29
C PHE A 503 -10.49 -7.41 -22.00
N VAL A 504 -10.67 -8.66 -21.57
CA VAL A 504 -11.22 -8.95 -20.24
C VAL A 504 -10.12 -8.83 -19.18
N ARG A 505 -10.43 -8.18 -18.06
CA ARG A 505 -9.50 -8.05 -16.90
C ARG A 505 -9.08 -9.41 -16.39
N ARG A 506 -7.85 -9.51 -15.90
CA ARG A 506 -7.25 -10.80 -15.55
C ARG A 506 -6.15 -10.66 -14.50
N VAL A 507 -5.95 -11.74 -13.77
CA VAL A 507 -4.91 -11.87 -12.73
C VAL A 507 -3.98 -13.01 -13.09
N ARG A 508 -2.66 -12.81 -12.92
CA ARG A 508 -1.65 -13.84 -13.08
C ARG A 508 -1.33 -14.53 -11.76
N PHE A 509 -1.11 -15.85 -11.85
CA PHE A 509 -0.68 -16.71 -10.74
C PHE A 509 0.66 -17.35 -11.05
N PHE A 510 1.45 -17.60 -10.00
CA PHE A 510 2.66 -18.40 -10.04
C PHE A 510 2.57 -19.51 -8.99
N ASP A 511 2.56 -20.76 -9.46
CA ASP A 511 2.56 -21.96 -8.64
C ASP A 511 3.98 -22.51 -8.57
N PHE A 512 4.59 -22.42 -7.38
CA PHE A 512 5.90 -22.99 -7.08
C PHE A 512 5.74 -24.40 -6.49
N ASP A 513 6.54 -25.34 -6.97
CA ASP A 513 6.66 -26.68 -6.41
C ASP A 513 8.13 -26.93 -6.02
N ARG A 514 8.38 -27.06 -4.72
CA ARG A 514 9.73 -27.25 -4.16
C ARG A 514 10.35 -28.57 -4.63
N GLY A 515 9.53 -29.61 -4.87
CA GLY A 515 10.01 -30.97 -5.12
C GLY A 515 10.87 -31.06 -6.38
N PRO A 516 10.29 -30.81 -7.56
CA PRO A 516 11.02 -30.73 -8.82
C PRO A 516 11.73 -29.38 -9.04
N GLY A 517 11.54 -28.39 -8.17
CA GLY A 517 12.03 -27.02 -8.40
C GLY A 517 11.36 -26.41 -9.62
N ARG A 518 10.02 -26.47 -9.65
CA ARG A 518 9.19 -26.11 -10.79
C ARG A 518 8.39 -24.85 -10.51
N VAL A 519 8.20 -24.04 -11.54
CA VAL A 519 7.25 -22.93 -11.52
C VAL A 519 6.32 -23.04 -12.71
N SER A 520 5.01 -23.01 -12.44
CA SER A 520 3.97 -22.88 -13.47
C SER A 520 3.25 -21.56 -13.32
N THR A 521 2.78 -20.98 -14.41
CA THR A 521 2.02 -19.74 -14.40
C THR A 521 0.81 -19.83 -15.31
N TYR A 522 -0.27 -19.17 -14.92
CA TYR A 522 -1.53 -19.10 -15.64
C TYR A 522 -2.25 -17.81 -15.26
N LYS A 523 -3.34 -17.52 -15.97
CA LYS A 523 -4.20 -16.36 -15.68
C LYS A 523 -5.63 -16.80 -15.41
N ARG A 524 -6.36 -16.02 -14.62
CA ARG A 524 -7.81 -16.14 -14.40
C ARG A 524 -8.49 -14.86 -14.86
N LEU A 525 -9.66 -14.99 -15.48
CA LEU A 525 -10.42 -13.87 -16.05
C LEU A 525 -11.50 -13.36 -15.10
N GLU A 526 -11.79 -12.07 -15.21
CA GLU A 526 -12.89 -11.40 -14.52
C GLU A 526 -14.25 -11.85 -15.05
N TRP A 527 -14.37 -11.96 -16.37
CA TRP A 527 -15.61 -12.32 -17.06
C TRP A 527 -15.42 -13.46 -18.07
N GLY A 528 -16.54 -14.10 -18.46
CA GLY A 528 -16.59 -15.11 -19.52
C GLY A 528 -16.11 -16.47 -19.03
N LYS A 529 -14.88 -16.86 -19.37
CA LYS A 529 -14.31 -18.16 -18.98
C LYS A 529 -13.67 -18.09 -17.58
N THR A 530 -14.44 -17.66 -16.58
CA THR A 530 -13.96 -17.38 -15.22
C THR A 530 -13.30 -18.59 -14.56
N GLU A 531 -13.84 -19.79 -14.76
CA GLU A 531 -13.33 -21.06 -14.19
C GLU A 531 -12.04 -21.58 -14.85
N ALA A 532 -11.71 -21.10 -16.04
CA ALA A 532 -10.59 -21.64 -16.80
C ALA A 532 -9.26 -21.01 -16.36
N LYS A 533 -8.22 -21.83 -16.25
CA LYS A 533 -6.84 -21.37 -16.27
C LYS A 533 -6.45 -21.07 -17.73
N ILE A 534 -6.13 -19.81 -18.01
CA ILE A 534 -5.77 -19.36 -19.35
C ILE A 534 -4.25 -19.34 -19.49
N ASP A 535 -3.78 -19.79 -20.65
CA ASP A 535 -2.37 -19.82 -21.05
C ASP A 535 -1.42 -20.52 -20.07
N GLU A 536 -1.92 -21.54 -19.35
CA GLU A 536 -1.12 -22.29 -18.39
C GLU A 536 0.18 -22.83 -19.02
N MET A 537 1.30 -22.58 -18.36
CA MET A 537 2.64 -22.93 -18.85
C MET A 537 3.59 -23.22 -17.68
N MET A 538 4.47 -24.21 -17.87
CA MET A 538 5.63 -24.41 -17.01
C MET A 538 6.77 -23.54 -17.56
N ILE A 539 7.34 -22.70 -16.69
CA ILE A 539 8.40 -21.74 -17.04
C ILE A 539 9.76 -22.11 -16.43
N VAL A 540 9.74 -22.92 -15.38
CA VAL A 540 10.93 -23.41 -14.68
C VAL A 540 10.73 -24.88 -14.36
N ASP A 541 11.76 -25.70 -14.56
CA ASP A 541 11.82 -27.08 -14.07
C ASP A 541 13.25 -27.48 -13.71
N GLY A 542 13.42 -28.18 -12.58
CA GLY A 542 14.74 -28.51 -12.06
C GLY A 542 15.55 -27.28 -11.61
N GLY A 543 14.88 -26.19 -11.23
CA GLY A 543 15.55 -24.93 -10.86
C GLY A 543 16.19 -24.18 -12.02
N ALA A 544 15.82 -24.50 -13.26
CA ALA A 544 16.31 -23.86 -14.46
C ALA A 544 15.15 -23.35 -15.32
N VAL A 545 15.38 -22.24 -16.02
CA VAL A 545 14.44 -21.69 -17.00
C VAL A 545 14.26 -22.70 -18.14
N ARG A 546 13.00 -22.98 -18.49
CA ARG A 546 12.66 -23.90 -19.58
C ARG A 546 11.85 -23.20 -20.65
N GLY A 547 12.14 -23.54 -21.90
CA GLY A 547 11.36 -23.13 -23.07
C GLY A 547 10.34 -24.20 -23.51
N PRO A 548 9.52 -23.89 -24.51
CA PRO A 548 8.44 -24.78 -24.98
C PRO A 548 8.95 -26.15 -25.47
N ASP A 549 10.15 -26.22 -26.05
CA ASP A 549 10.71 -27.47 -26.60
C ASP A 549 11.31 -28.41 -25.52
N GLU A 550 11.49 -27.93 -24.29
CA GLU A 550 12.04 -28.72 -23.17
C GLU A 550 10.97 -29.10 -22.13
N ALA A 551 9.71 -28.68 -22.34
CA ALA A 551 8.61 -28.84 -21.40
C ALA A 551 7.72 -30.08 -21.66
N SER A 552 8.11 -30.96 -22.60
CA SER A 552 7.36 -32.16 -23.03
C SER A 552 7.74 -33.44 -22.30
#